data_AF-A0A9N9CRR4-F1
#
_entry.id   AF-A0A9N9CRR4-F1
#
_cell.length_a   1.000
_cell.length_b   1.000
_cell.length_c   1.000
_cell.angle_alpha   90.00
_cell.angle_beta   90.00
_cell.angle_gamma   90.00
#
_symmetry.space_group_name_H-M   'P 1'
#
loop_
_entity.id
_entity.type
_entity.pdbx_description
1 polymer ?
#
loop_
_entity_poly.entity_id
_entity_poly.type
_entity_poly.pdbx_seq_one_letter_code
_entity_poly.pdbx_strand_id
1 'polypeptide(L)'
;MDVMDVDPLSLLKFTYKYNYYQEATNKEVQEPTDKEFEDAYEAYKEFFYKYHQDNPGTTTDCYKEYLKALGKQVGVLLSMALLQRVIGVLCYGEGYISELPERQTNEYYHITHISIFIYPFEQPWYAAHNIISKLPVESVDAAFFGAYYDPHDFIKSILEDLDSHVENWIKETMYANYTSVTQASGMGKSRMVKQLAEAGVYVIYCCLRLSGSGYPPQSHITKYLLHSHDDLHFVAYFIACLNKLADTPDTNSIDWYNQQISRGNDGASQENAREFWDDIRLRMEKLKRSLTDGNASASLRQSYERALRTYPNIRNIPLPKNILRICFVFDEARCLLPITEKSGSETADKNLAFYNMRRALVHFDDK
;
A
#
# COMPACT_ATOMS: atom_id res chain seq x y z
N MET A 1 -20.41 30.50 24.66
CA MET A 1 -19.00 30.10 24.54
C MET A 1 -18.22 31.36 24.37
N ASP A 2 -17.37 31.70 25.34
CA ASP A 2 -16.43 32.81 25.16
C ASP A 2 -15.52 32.50 23.98
N VAL A 3 -15.25 33.50 23.15
CA VAL A 3 -14.44 33.38 21.91
C VAL A 3 -12.97 33.04 22.21
N MET A 4 -12.59 32.96 23.49
CA MET A 4 -11.21 32.80 23.96
C MET A 4 -10.73 31.34 24.11
N ASP A 5 -11.57 30.33 23.86
CA ASP A 5 -11.21 28.91 24.04
C ASP A 5 -10.71 28.21 22.75
N VAL A 6 -10.51 28.95 21.66
CA VAL A 6 -9.97 28.37 20.41
C VAL A 6 -8.47 28.63 20.36
N ASP A 7 -7.67 27.58 20.43
CA ASP A 7 -6.21 27.68 20.33
C ASP A 7 -5.74 27.72 18.87
N PRO A 8 -4.72 28.54 18.55
CA PRO A 8 -4.07 28.48 17.25
C PRO A 8 -3.45 27.09 17.04
N LEU A 9 -3.12 26.76 15.79
CA LEU A 9 -2.36 25.54 15.49
C LEU A 9 -1.13 25.48 16.40
N SER A 10 -0.88 24.33 17.01
CA SER A 10 0.36 24.14 17.75
C SER A 10 1.56 24.41 16.84
N LEU A 11 2.67 24.89 17.41
CA LEU A 11 3.89 25.24 16.68
C LEU A 11 4.28 24.13 15.69
N LEU A 12 4.25 22.87 16.12
CA LEU A 12 4.53 21.69 15.29
C LEU A 12 3.59 21.56 14.07
N LYS A 13 2.28 21.80 14.25
CA LYS A 13 1.29 21.74 13.16
C LYS A 13 1.45 22.92 12.20
N PHE A 14 1.84 24.08 12.72
CA PHE A 14 2.17 25.23 11.88
C PHE A 14 3.45 24.99 11.08
N THR A 15 4.52 24.45 11.69
CA THR A 15 5.77 24.09 11.00
C THR A 15 5.51 23.21 9.79
N TYR A 16 4.72 22.15 10.00
CA TYR A 16 4.40 21.22 8.93
C TYR A 16 3.66 21.90 7.77
N LYS A 17 2.65 22.72 8.07
CA LYS A 17 1.91 23.44 7.03
C LYS A 17 2.79 24.52 6.36
N TYR A 18 3.58 25.28 7.11
CA TYR A 18 4.41 26.37 6.61
C TYR A 18 5.48 25.89 5.64
N ASN A 19 6.25 24.85 6.01
CA ASN A 19 7.29 24.27 5.15
C ASN A 19 6.69 23.67 3.88
N TYR A 20 5.54 23.00 4.02
CA TYR A 20 4.79 22.45 2.88
C TYR A 20 4.37 23.52 1.86
N TYR A 21 3.94 24.70 2.31
CA TYR A 21 3.55 25.79 1.41
C TYR A 21 4.73 26.51 0.77
N GLN A 22 5.87 26.64 1.46
CA GLN A 22 7.07 27.24 0.88
C GLN A 22 7.58 26.40 -0.30
N GLU A 23 7.66 25.08 -0.13
CA GLU A 23 8.07 24.14 -1.19
C GLU A 23 7.11 24.11 -2.39
N ALA A 24 5.80 24.28 -2.13
CA ALA A 24 4.80 24.32 -3.17
C ALA A 24 4.86 25.59 -4.05
N THR A 25 5.45 26.69 -3.55
CA THR A 25 5.31 28.00 -4.20
C THR A 25 6.54 28.51 -4.96
N ASN A 26 7.71 27.82 -4.94
CA ASN A 26 8.82 28.15 -5.87
C ASN A 26 9.91 27.06 -6.01
N LYS A 27 10.62 27.08 -7.15
CA LYS A 27 11.87 26.36 -7.42
C LYS A 27 13.03 27.08 -6.73
N GLU A 28 13.87 26.34 -6.00
CA GLU A 28 15.02 26.81 -5.20
C GLU A 28 14.63 27.70 -4.00
N VAL A 29 14.10 27.08 -2.93
CA VAL A 29 13.91 27.77 -1.64
C VAL A 29 15.03 27.34 -0.69
N GLN A 30 15.82 28.32 -0.28
CA GLN A 30 16.75 28.23 0.86
C GLN A 30 15.92 28.06 2.13
N GLU A 31 16.27 27.11 3.00
CA GLU A 31 15.49 26.87 4.24
C GLU A 31 15.32 28.17 5.03
N PRO A 32 14.10 28.49 5.49
CA PRO A 32 13.86 29.69 6.28
C PRO A 32 14.67 29.62 7.57
N THR A 33 15.23 30.75 7.97
CA THR A 33 15.90 30.86 9.26
C THR A 33 14.90 30.68 10.41
N ASP A 34 15.37 30.20 11.57
CA ASP A 34 14.52 30.04 12.77
C ASP A 34 13.73 31.32 13.10
N LYS A 35 14.34 32.48 12.87
CA LYS A 35 13.71 33.79 13.09
C LYS A 35 12.57 34.07 12.10
N GLU A 36 12.77 33.81 10.81
CA GLU A 36 11.70 33.98 9.80
C GLU A 36 10.53 33.03 10.06
N PHE A 37 10.82 31.85 10.62
CA PHE A 37 9.82 30.89 11.03
C PHE A 37 9.01 31.37 12.24
N GLU A 38 9.68 31.84 13.30
CA GLU A 38 9.02 32.42 14.48
C GLU A 38 8.16 33.63 14.11
N ASP A 39 8.68 34.56 13.30
CA ASP A 39 7.95 35.74 12.84
C ASP A 39 6.69 35.35 12.05
N ALA A 40 6.77 34.32 11.20
CA ALA A 40 5.61 33.81 10.47
C ALA A 40 4.57 33.15 11.38
N TYR A 41 4.99 32.46 12.44
CA TYR A 41 4.08 31.86 13.41
C TYR A 41 3.36 32.90 14.26
N GLU A 42 4.08 33.94 14.72
CA GLU A 42 3.48 35.07 15.43
C GLU A 42 2.45 35.79 14.56
N ALA A 43 2.79 36.07 13.29
CA ALA A 43 1.86 36.68 12.35
C ALA A 43 0.59 35.83 12.12
N TYR A 44 0.73 34.50 12.10
CA TYR A 44 -0.43 33.60 12.02
C TYR A 44 -1.28 33.61 13.29
N LYS A 45 -0.68 33.64 14.48
CA LYS A 45 -1.43 33.73 15.73
C LYS A 45 -2.24 35.02 15.81
N GLU A 46 -1.63 36.16 15.46
CA GLU A 46 -2.34 37.44 15.41
C GLU A 46 -3.51 37.40 14.42
N PHE A 47 -3.28 36.86 13.22
CA PHE A 47 -4.35 36.66 12.24
C PHE A 47 -5.46 35.76 12.78
N PHE A 48 -5.09 34.65 13.42
CA PHE A 48 -6.02 33.66 13.94
C PHE A 48 -6.97 34.26 14.99
N TYR A 49 -6.43 34.99 15.97
CA TYR A 49 -7.26 35.62 17.00
C TYR A 49 -8.18 36.70 16.41
N LYS A 50 -7.65 37.53 15.51
CA LYS A 50 -8.45 38.55 14.83
C LYS A 50 -9.56 37.93 13.97
N TYR A 51 -9.24 36.88 13.21
CA TYR A 51 -10.20 36.19 12.36
C TYR A 51 -11.35 35.60 13.16
N HIS A 52 -11.07 34.96 14.31
CA HIS A 52 -12.11 34.39 15.17
C HIS A 52 -12.89 35.44 15.96
N GLN A 53 -12.28 36.59 16.28
CA GLN A 53 -12.98 37.75 16.84
C GLN A 53 -13.99 38.34 15.83
N ASP A 54 -13.56 38.49 14.57
CA ASP A 54 -14.37 39.07 13.50
C ASP A 54 -15.42 38.06 12.97
N ASN A 55 -15.19 36.75 13.15
CA ASN A 55 -16.04 35.67 12.62
C ASN A 55 -16.39 34.64 13.71
N PRO A 56 -17.18 35.03 14.74
CA PRO A 56 -17.52 34.13 15.84
C PRO A 56 -18.31 32.91 15.33
N GLY A 57 -17.88 31.71 15.72
CA GLY A 57 -18.53 30.44 15.35
C GLY A 57 -18.14 29.87 13.97
N THR A 58 -17.18 30.49 13.27
CA THR A 58 -16.69 29.95 11.99
C THR A 58 -15.99 28.59 12.16
N THR A 59 -16.23 27.68 11.21
CA THR A 59 -15.63 26.34 11.15
C THR A 59 -14.65 26.18 9.98
N THR A 60 -14.36 27.27 9.27
CA THR A 60 -13.41 27.30 8.15
C THR A 60 -11.97 27.07 8.62
N ASP A 61 -11.14 26.41 7.81
CA ASP A 61 -9.70 26.25 8.08
C ASP A 61 -9.00 27.62 8.10
N CYS A 62 -8.82 28.19 9.29
CA CYS A 62 -8.25 29.52 9.50
C CYS A 62 -6.88 29.70 8.84
N TYR A 63 -6.11 28.61 8.70
CA TYR A 63 -4.81 28.66 8.02
C TYR A 63 -4.95 28.83 6.51
N LYS A 64 -6.00 28.29 5.88
CA LYS A 64 -6.29 28.56 4.46
C LYS A 64 -6.70 30.01 4.23
N GLU A 65 -7.49 30.59 5.15
CA GLU A 65 -7.88 32.00 5.08
C GLU A 65 -6.69 32.93 5.32
N TYR A 66 -5.78 32.57 6.22
CA TYR A 66 -4.49 33.26 6.40
C TYR A 66 -3.68 33.31 5.10
N LEU A 67 -3.56 32.18 4.40
CA LEU A 67 -2.82 32.13 3.13
C LEU A 67 -3.51 32.91 2.01
N LYS A 68 -4.84 32.92 1.96
CA LYS A 68 -5.60 33.76 1.04
C LYS A 68 -5.39 35.25 1.34
N ALA A 69 -5.36 35.64 2.61
CA ALA A 69 -5.07 37.02 3.02
C ALA A 69 -3.65 37.46 2.62
N LEU A 70 -2.70 36.53 2.54
CA LEU A 70 -1.37 36.74 1.99
C LEU A 70 -1.31 36.69 0.45
N GLY A 71 -2.44 36.55 -0.24
CA GLY A 71 -2.52 36.51 -1.71
C GLY A 71 -2.01 35.22 -2.35
N LYS A 72 -1.80 34.13 -1.58
CA LYS A 72 -1.31 32.85 -2.10
C LYS A 72 -2.48 31.99 -2.62
N GLN A 73 -2.41 31.50 -3.87
CA GLN A 73 -3.41 30.58 -4.43
C GLN A 73 -3.20 29.14 -3.94
N VAL A 74 -4.23 28.55 -3.31
CA VAL A 74 -4.18 27.26 -2.60
C VAL A 74 -4.62 26.06 -3.48
N GLY A 75 -4.98 26.29 -4.75
CA GLY A 75 -5.90 25.41 -5.47
C GLY A 75 -5.38 24.07 -6.01
N VAL A 76 -4.09 23.90 -6.32
CA VAL A 76 -3.64 22.76 -7.16
C VAL A 76 -2.37 22.06 -6.65
N LEU A 77 -1.52 22.72 -5.86
CA LEU A 77 -0.24 22.16 -5.42
C LEU A 77 -0.34 21.17 -4.26
N LEU A 78 -1.46 21.19 -3.51
CA LEU A 78 -1.62 20.35 -2.32
C LEU A 78 -1.79 18.85 -2.62
N SER A 79 -2.24 18.49 -3.83
CA SER A 79 -2.47 17.09 -4.20
C SER A 79 -1.25 16.41 -4.82
N MET A 80 -0.43 17.15 -5.59
CA MET A 80 0.73 16.57 -6.30
C MET A 80 1.98 16.42 -5.42
N ALA A 81 2.25 17.36 -4.52
CA ALA A 81 3.42 17.28 -3.63
C ALA A 81 3.27 16.22 -2.52
N LEU A 82 2.03 15.97 -2.07
CA LEU A 82 1.71 14.91 -1.12
C LEU A 82 2.00 13.51 -1.70
N LEU A 83 1.84 13.35 -3.01
CA LEU A 83 2.13 12.10 -3.73
C LEU A 83 3.65 11.86 -3.86
N GLN A 84 4.43 12.92 -4.15
CA GLN A 84 5.89 12.81 -4.30
C GLN A 84 6.63 12.51 -2.98
N ARG A 85 6.19 13.06 -1.84
CA ARG A 85 6.88 12.85 -0.55
C ARG A 85 6.54 11.54 0.16
N VAL A 86 5.32 11.00 0.00
CA VAL A 86 4.96 9.68 0.54
C VAL A 86 5.77 8.56 -0.12
N ILE A 87 6.24 8.78 -1.35
CA ILE A 87 7.13 7.85 -2.08
C ILE A 87 8.61 8.08 -1.70
N GLY A 88 9.05 9.33 -1.54
CA GLY A 88 10.46 9.64 -1.25
C GLY A 88 10.99 9.20 0.13
N VAL A 89 10.15 9.15 1.16
CA VAL A 89 10.59 8.88 2.56
C VAL A 89 10.92 7.40 2.82
N LEU A 90 10.59 6.48 1.90
CA LEU A 90 10.86 5.04 2.07
C LEU A 90 12.06 4.51 1.26
N CYS A 91 12.69 5.34 0.42
CA CYS A 91 13.76 4.91 -0.49
C CYS A 91 15.13 5.57 -0.25
N TYR A 92 15.25 6.56 0.63
CA TYR A 92 16.54 7.22 0.91
C TYR A 92 17.08 6.85 2.29
N GLY A 93 17.93 5.82 2.33
CA GLY A 93 19.07 5.79 3.24
C GLY A 93 20.21 6.54 2.53
N GLU A 94 20.62 7.67 3.07
CA GLU A 94 21.66 8.53 2.47
C GLU A 94 22.98 7.80 2.28
N GLY A 95 23.56 7.95 1.08
CA GLY A 95 24.91 7.58 0.73
C GLY A 95 25.23 8.09 -0.67
N TYR A 96 25.99 9.18 -0.74
CA TYR A 96 26.59 9.72 -1.97
C TYR A 96 27.21 8.62 -2.84
N ILE A 97 27.12 8.73 -4.18
CA ILE A 97 28.25 8.68 -5.13
C ILE A 97 27.77 8.88 -6.58
N SER A 98 28.70 9.46 -7.33
CA SER A 98 28.74 10.04 -8.67
C SER A 98 28.42 9.15 -9.89
N GLU A 99 28.23 9.86 -11.00
CA GLU A 99 28.00 9.50 -12.41
C GLU A 99 28.75 8.29 -13.02
N LEU A 100 28.14 7.79 -14.12
CA LEU A 100 28.65 7.06 -15.32
C LEU A 100 28.31 5.55 -15.42
N PRO A 101 28.34 4.96 -16.65
CA PRO A 101 27.60 5.33 -17.87
C PRO A 101 26.81 4.12 -18.46
N GLU A 102 25.96 4.41 -19.45
CA GLU A 102 25.15 3.45 -20.21
C GLU A 102 25.90 2.17 -20.63
N ARG A 103 25.31 1.00 -20.35
CA ARG A 103 25.56 -0.23 -21.10
C ARG A 103 24.27 -0.96 -21.43
N GLN A 104 24.15 -1.27 -22.71
CA GLN A 104 23.10 -2.06 -23.35
C GLN A 104 23.17 -3.56 -22.99
N THR A 105 21.99 -4.17 -23.13
CA THR A 105 21.68 -5.60 -23.42
C THR A 105 21.85 -6.61 -22.30
N ASN A 106 20.73 -7.19 -21.82
CA ASN A 106 20.27 -8.52 -22.27
C ASN A 106 18.91 -8.88 -21.66
N GLU A 107 18.19 -9.79 -22.32
CA GLU A 107 16.90 -10.34 -21.89
C GLU A 107 16.98 -10.90 -20.46
N TYR A 108 16.28 -10.26 -19.52
CA TYR A 108 16.07 -10.80 -18.18
C TYR A 108 14.58 -10.83 -17.87
N TYR A 109 14.04 -12.03 -17.68
CA TYR A 109 12.71 -12.22 -17.09
C TYR A 109 12.82 -11.88 -15.60
N HIS A 110 12.37 -10.68 -15.21
CA HIS A 110 12.45 -10.21 -13.84
C HIS A 110 11.24 -10.61 -12.98
N ILE A 111 11.53 -10.55 -11.69
CA ILE A 111 10.95 -11.23 -10.54
C ILE A 111 9.58 -10.68 -10.13
N THR A 112 8.74 -11.58 -9.58
CA THR A 112 7.46 -11.29 -8.94
C THR A 112 7.51 -10.05 -8.05
N HIS A 113 6.62 -9.09 -8.27
CA HIS A 113 6.49 -7.95 -7.39
C HIS A 113 5.51 -8.27 -6.26
N ILE A 114 5.87 -7.91 -5.03
CA ILE A 114 4.98 -8.03 -3.86
C ILE A 114 4.63 -6.62 -3.39
N SER A 115 3.37 -6.24 -3.49
CA SER A 115 2.90 -4.94 -2.98
C SER A 115 2.28 -5.14 -1.60
N ILE A 116 2.87 -4.55 -0.57
CA ILE A 116 2.40 -4.64 0.82
C ILE A 116 1.66 -3.34 1.15
N PHE A 117 0.33 -3.38 1.27
CA PHE A 117 -0.44 -2.20 1.61
C PHE A 117 -0.44 -2.01 3.14
N ILE A 118 0.39 -1.08 3.61
CA ILE A 118 0.54 -0.77 5.03
C ILE A 118 -0.28 0.49 5.35
N TYR A 119 -1.14 0.42 6.36
CA TYR A 119 -1.89 1.57 6.88
C TYR A 119 -1.01 2.36 7.83
N PRO A 120 -0.78 3.68 7.64
CA PRO A 120 -0.19 4.50 8.67
C PRO A 120 -1.26 4.97 9.67
N PHE A 121 -0.93 4.75 10.95
CA PHE A 121 -1.13 5.56 12.16
C PHE A 121 -2.41 6.38 12.43
N GLU A 122 -2.70 6.51 13.73
CA GLU A 122 -3.89 7.13 14.32
C GLU A 122 -3.95 8.67 14.14
N GLN A 123 -5.14 9.17 13.77
CA GLN A 123 -5.63 10.58 13.75
C GLN A 123 -5.26 11.44 12.51
N PRO A 124 -6.16 12.31 11.96
CA PRO A 124 -7.48 12.77 12.43
C PRO A 124 -8.65 12.35 11.49
N TRP A 125 -8.57 11.18 10.84
CA TRP A 125 -9.64 10.69 9.94
C TRP A 125 -10.82 9.99 10.65
N TYR A 126 -10.93 10.14 11.97
CA TYR A 126 -12.00 9.51 12.77
C TYR A 126 -13.40 9.82 12.23
N ALA A 127 -13.63 11.00 11.66
CA ALA A 127 -14.92 11.34 11.05
C ALA A 127 -15.23 10.51 9.80
N ALA A 128 -14.29 10.38 8.86
CA ALA A 128 -14.49 9.59 7.64
C ALA A 128 -14.54 8.09 7.92
N HIS A 129 -13.71 7.58 8.83
CA HIS A 129 -13.76 6.17 9.23
C HIS A 129 -15.09 5.84 9.91
N ASN A 130 -15.59 6.71 10.79
CA ASN A 130 -16.91 6.56 11.44
C ASN A 130 -18.09 6.67 10.45
N ILE A 131 -17.93 7.39 9.34
CA ILE A 131 -18.97 7.47 8.31
C ILE A 131 -18.97 6.20 7.46
N ILE A 132 -17.80 5.76 6.98
CA ILE A 132 -17.67 4.57 6.12
C ILE A 132 -17.98 3.29 6.91
N SER A 133 -17.58 3.18 8.17
CA SER A 133 -17.91 2.02 9.02
C SER A 133 -19.39 1.92 9.38
N LYS A 134 -20.15 3.02 9.22
CA LYS A 134 -21.60 3.09 9.40
C LYS A 134 -22.38 2.90 8.09
N LEU A 135 -21.70 2.84 6.94
CA LEU A 135 -22.37 2.52 5.69
C LEU A 135 -22.84 1.06 5.73
N PRO A 136 -24.05 0.76 5.22
CA PRO A 136 -24.47 -0.63 5.01
C PRO A 136 -23.45 -1.37 4.16
N VAL A 137 -23.24 -2.65 4.45
CA VAL A 137 -22.31 -3.52 3.70
C VAL A 137 -22.65 -3.51 2.22
N GLU A 138 -23.95 -3.44 1.87
CA GLU A 138 -24.41 -3.34 0.48
C GLU A 138 -23.87 -2.09 -0.23
N SER A 139 -23.76 -0.95 0.46
CA SER A 139 -23.27 0.30 -0.12
C SER A 139 -21.76 0.27 -0.37
N VAL A 140 -21.01 -0.41 0.50
CA VAL A 140 -19.56 -0.59 0.35
C VAL A 140 -19.24 -1.61 -0.74
N ASP A 141 -20.03 -2.70 -0.80
CA ASP A 141 -19.95 -3.72 -1.85
C ASP A 141 -20.27 -3.11 -3.24
N ALA A 142 -21.33 -2.31 -3.32
CA ALA A 142 -21.69 -1.58 -4.54
C ALA A 142 -20.60 -0.60 -4.97
N ALA A 143 -19.95 0.12 -4.04
CA ALA A 143 -18.83 0.99 -4.37
C ALA A 143 -17.60 0.20 -4.86
N PHE A 144 -17.36 -0.98 -4.30
CA PHE A 144 -16.21 -1.82 -4.67
C PHE A 144 -16.40 -2.54 -6.02
N PHE A 145 -17.63 -2.92 -6.38
CA PHE A 145 -17.92 -3.64 -7.62
C PHE A 145 -18.54 -2.79 -8.73
N GLY A 146 -19.02 -1.58 -8.43
CA GLY A 146 -19.59 -0.66 -9.43
C GLY A 146 -18.60 -0.26 -10.52
N ALA A 147 -19.04 0.52 -11.52
CA ALA A 147 -18.13 0.99 -12.57
C ALA A 147 -17.00 1.85 -12.00
N TYR A 148 -15.76 1.62 -12.47
CA TYR A 148 -14.62 2.47 -12.13
C TYR A 148 -14.52 3.61 -13.14
N TYR A 149 -14.22 4.82 -12.65
CA TYR A 149 -14.04 6.00 -13.48
C TYR A 149 -12.61 6.50 -13.32
N ASP A 150 -11.82 6.41 -14.39
CA ASP A 150 -10.41 6.79 -14.42
C ASP A 150 -10.12 7.82 -15.52
N PRO A 151 -10.50 9.10 -15.33
CA PRO A 151 -10.32 10.13 -16.35
C PRO A 151 -8.85 10.55 -16.55
N HIS A 152 -7.93 10.06 -15.73
CA HIS A 152 -6.54 10.49 -15.70
C HIS A 152 -5.55 9.34 -15.90
N ASP A 153 -6.02 8.19 -16.37
CA ASP A 153 -5.21 6.98 -16.56
C ASP A 153 -4.38 6.62 -15.31
N PHE A 154 -4.97 6.81 -14.12
CA PHE A 154 -4.31 6.56 -12.84
C PHE A 154 -3.82 5.12 -12.73
N ILE A 155 -4.60 4.15 -13.20
CA ILE A 155 -4.21 2.73 -13.16
C ILE A 155 -3.00 2.47 -14.04
N LYS A 156 -2.92 3.13 -15.20
CA LYS A 156 -1.77 3.04 -16.09
C LYS A 156 -0.52 3.62 -15.42
N SER A 157 -0.64 4.80 -14.78
CA SER A 157 0.46 5.42 -14.04
C SER A 157 0.97 4.52 -12.93
N ILE A 158 0.09 3.90 -12.14
CA ILE A 158 0.48 2.95 -11.09
C ILE A 158 1.21 1.74 -11.69
N LEU A 159 0.74 1.19 -12.81
CA LEU A 159 1.41 0.08 -13.47
C LEU A 159 2.82 0.45 -13.95
N GLU A 160 2.97 1.64 -14.54
CA GLU A 160 4.27 2.17 -14.97
C GLU A 160 5.23 2.38 -13.78
N ASP A 161 4.72 2.88 -12.66
CA ASP A 161 5.49 3.06 -11.42
C ASP A 161 5.92 1.71 -10.81
N LEU A 162 5.02 0.73 -10.76
CA LEU A 162 5.33 -0.61 -10.25
C LEU A 162 6.35 -1.32 -11.16
N ASP A 163 6.20 -1.21 -12.48
CA ASP A 163 7.19 -1.73 -13.45
C ASP A 163 8.56 -1.08 -13.22
N SER A 164 8.60 0.24 -13.05
CA SER A 164 9.83 0.99 -12.75
C SER A 164 10.48 0.52 -11.45
N HIS A 165 9.72 0.21 -10.41
CA HIS A 165 10.27 -0.34 -9.17
C HIS A 165 10.91 -1.71 -9.38
N VAL A 166 10.33 -2.57 -10.22
CA VAL A 166 10.91 -3.87 -10.56
C VAL A 166 12.19 -3.69 -11.39
N GLU A 167 12.20 -2.77 -12.36
CA GLU A 167 13.38 -2.47 -13.20
C GLU A 167 14.56 -1.94 -12.39
N ASN A 168 14.29 -1.06 -11.43
CA ASN A 168 15.30 -0.38 -10.64
C ASN A 168 15.70 -1.14 -9.36
N TRP A 169 15.17 -2.34 -9.16
CA TRP A 169 15.52 -3.15 -8.00
C TRP A 169 16.95 -3.70 -8.11
N ILE A 170 17.82 -3.30 -7.18
CA ILE A 170 19.23 -3.69 -7.12
C ILE A 170 19.44 -4.54 -5.85
N LYS A 171 19.70 -5.84 -6.00
CA LYS A 171 19.84 -6.78 -4.88
C LYS A 171 20.92 -6.35 -3.88
N GLU A 172 22.03 -5.82 -4.38
CA GLU A 172 23.19 -5.45 -3.58
C GLU A 172 22.87 -4.33 -2.58
N THR A 173 21.86 -3.50 -2.86
CA THR A 173 21.48 -2.34 -2.04
C THR A 173 20.05 -2.42 -1.51
N MET A 174 19.20 -3.27 -2.07
CA MET A 174 17.79 -3.41 -1.72
C MET A 174 17.46 -4.82 -1.23
N TYR A 175 16.79 -4.90 -0.09
CA TYR A 175 16.53 -6.18 0.60
C TYR A 175 15.69 -7.17 -0.20
N ALA A 176 14.60 -6.72 -0.82
CA ALA A 176 13.72 -7.53 -1.67
C ALA A 176 12.85 -6.61 -2.56
N ASN A 177 12.33 -7.16 -3.66
CA ASN A 177 11.45 -6.44 -4.58
C ASN A 177 10.01 -6.35 -4.04
N TYR A 178 9.78 -5.43 -3.11
CA TYR A 178 8.44 -5.10 -2.64
C TYR A 178 8.27 -3.59 -2.50
N THR A 179 7.03 -3.12 -2.65
CA THR A 179 6.66 -1.73 -2.38
C THR A 179 5.57 -1.66 -1.31
N SER A 180 5.31 -0.46 -0.78
CA SER A 180 4.17 -0.23 0.09
C SER A 180 3.33 0.95 -0.34
N VAL A 181 2.01 0.75 -0.38
CA VAL A 181 1.04 1.82 -0.65
C VAL A 181 0.40 2.23 0.65
N THR A 182 0.68 3.46 1.06
CA THR A 182 0.19 4.05 2.31
C THR A 182 -0.83 5.15 1.97
N GLN A 183 -2.08 4.96 2.38
CA GLN A 183 -3.16 5.92 2.11
C GLN A 183 -4.26 5.81 3.16
N ALA A 184 -5.00 6.89 3.39
CA ALA A 184 -6.12 6.89 4.32
C ALA A 184 -7.20 5.84 3.95
N SER A 185 -7.97 5.42 4.96
CA SER A 185 -9.08 4.49 4.76
C SER A 185 -10.15 5.10 3.85
N GLY A 186 -10.79 4.27 3.01
CA GLY A 186 -11.84 4.71 2.09
C GLY A 186 -11.36 5.39 0.81
N MET A 187 -10.05 5.63 0.64
CA MET A 187 -9.55 6.29 -0.57
C MET A 187 -9.32 5.36 -1.77
N GLY A 188 -9.86 4.14 -1.74
CA GLY A 188 -9.87 3.26 -2.90
C GLY A 188 -8.65 2.36 -3.08
N LYS A 189 -7.79 2.14 -2.07
CA LYS A 189 -6.63 1.20 -2.16
C LYS A 189 -7.02 -0.18 -2.68
N SER A 190 -7.96 -0.84 -2.01
CA SER A 190 -8.41 -2.18 -2.40
C SER A 190 -9.11 -2.15 -3.77
N ARG A 191 -9.77 -1.03 -4.12
CA ARG A 191 -10.36 -0.84 -5.44
C ARG A 191 -9.30 -0.72 -6.52
N MET A 192 -8.24 0.05 -6.30
CA MET A 192 -7.08 0.15 -7.19
C MET A 192 -6.48 -1.24 -7.45
N VAL A 193 -6.34 -2.08 -6.43
CA VAL A 193 -5.85 -3.45 -6.59
C VAL A 193 -6.76 -4.29 -7.51
N LYS A 194 -8.09 -4.18 -7.36
CA LYS A 194 -9.03 -4.80 -8.30
C LYS A 194 -8.84 -4.28 -9.73
N GLN A 195 -8.59 -2.99 -9.89
CA GLN A 195 -8.34 -2.40 -11.21
C GLN A 195 -7.03 -2.88 -11.85
N LEU A 196 -5.99 -3.18 -11.06
CA LEU A 196 -4.80 -3.86 -11.59
C LEU A 196 -5.16 -5.23 -12.18
N ALA A 197 -6.06 -5.97 -11.52
CA ALA A 197 -6.55 -7.24 -12.05
C ALA A 197 -7.41 -7.07 -13.32
N GLU A 198 -8.27 -6.04 -13.38
CA GLU A 198 -9.02 -5.68 -14.59
C GLU A 198 -8.09 -5.26 -15.75
N ALA A 199 -6.93 -4.67 -15.43
CA ALA A 199 -5.88 -4.30 -16.40
C ALA A 199 -4.98 -5.47 -16.86
N GLY A 200 -5.22 -6.69 -16.36
CA GLY A 200 -4.51 -7.90 -16.81
C GLY A 200 -3.53 -8.49 -15.80
N VAL A 201 -3.26 -7.85 -14.66
CA VAL A 201 -2.30 -8.35 -13.67
C VAL A 201 -2.92 -9.49 -12.86
N TYR A 202 -2.22 -10.63 -12.74
CA TYR A 202 -2.67 -11.72 -11.88
C TYR A 202 -2.38 -11.39 -10.41
N VAL A 203 -3.37 -10.82 -9.75
CA VAL A 203 -3.27 -10.41 -8.35
C VAL A 203 -3.59 -11.60 -7.43
N ILE A 204 -2.68 -11.93 -6.52
CA ILE A 204 -2.95 -12.78 -5.35
C ILE A 204 -3.25 -11.86 -4.17
N TYR A 205 -4.53 -11.70 -3.83
CA TYR A 205 -5.01 -10.72 -2.88
C TYR A 205 -5.32 -11.36 -1.51
N CYS A 206 -4.54 -11.02 -0.49
CA CYS A 206 -4.73 -11.50 0.87
C CYS A 206 -5.05 -10.33 1.81
N CYS A 207 -6.29 -10.22 2.27
CA CYS A 207 -6.68 -9.23 3.28
C CYS A 207 -6.42 -9.78 4.69
N LEU A 208 -5.45 -9.18 5.39
CA LEU A 208 -4.98 -9.63 6.70
C LEU A 208 -5.75 -8.99 7.87
N ARG A 209 -6.85 -8.28 7.61
CA ARG A 209 -7.72 -7.66 8.61
C ARG A 209 -8.04 -8.63 9.75
N LEU A 210 -7.74 -8.28 11.00
CA LEU A 210 -7.99 -9.14 12.17
C LEU A 210 -9.45 -9.11 12.65
N SER A 211 -10.15 -7.99 12.45
CA SER A 211 -11.55 -7.79 12.88
C SER A 211 -12.18 -6.58 12.17
N GLY A 212 -13.52 -6.54 12.14
CA GLY A 212 -14.32 -5.40 11.68
C GLY A 212 -15.20 -5.67 10.45
N SER A 213 -16.11 -4.72 10.16
CA SER A 213 -17.07 -4.74 9.03
C SER A 213 -16.52 -4.14 7.74
N GLY A 214 -15.22 -3.88 7.65
CA GLY A 214 -14.60 -3.26 6.48
C GLY A 214 -14.52 -4.20 5.29
N TYR A 215 -14.50 -3.61 4.09
CA TYR A 215 -14.44 -4.33 2.82
C TYR A 215 -13.11 -4.04 2.09
N PRO A 216 -12.48 -5.02 1.42
CA PRO A 216 -12.85 -6.44 1.37
C PRO A 216 -12.75 -7.18 2.72
N PRO A 217 -13.52 -8.27 2.91
CA PRO A 217 -13.46 -9.07 4.12
C PRO A 217 -12.11 -9.78 4.27
N GLN A 218 -11.82 -10.24 5.50
CA GLN A 218 -10.62 -11.01 5.81
C GLN A 218 -10.53 -12.26 4.91
N SER A 219 -9.37 -12.50 4.30
CA SER A 219 -9.11 -13.73 3.55
C SER A 219 -9.13 -14.95 4.47
N HIS A 220 -9.74 -16.06 4.02
CA HIS A 220 -9.94 -17.24 4.87
C HIS A 220 -8.61 -17.85 5.37
N ILE A 221 -7.53 -17.68 4.60
CA ILE A 221 -6.19 -18.15 4.94
C ILE A 221 -5.48 -17.31 6.01
N THR A 222 -5.95 -16.09 6.30
CA THR A 222 -5.23 -15.09 7.12
C THR A 222 -4.82 -15.63 8.48
N LYS A 223 -5.73 -16.30 9.21
CA LYS A 223 -5.39 -16.88 10.51
C LYS A 223 -4.26 -17.90 10.37
N TYR A 224 -4.36 -18.79 9.40
CA TYR A 224 -3.34 -19.81 9.15
C TYR A 224 -1.98 -19.21 8.76
N LEU A 225 -1.96 -18.13 7.97
CA LEU A 225 -0.71 -17.41 7.65
C LEU A 225 -0.07 -16.78 8.89
N LEU A 226 -0.86 -16.17 9.76
CA LEU A 226 -0.37 -15.44 10.93
C LEU A 226 0.00 -16.33 12.14
N HIS A 227 -0.38 -17.62 12.13
CA HIS A 227 -0.07 -18.54 13.24
C HIS A 227 1.35 -19.14 13.21
N SER A 228 2.11 -18.95 12.12
CA SER A 228 3.46 -19.52 11.99
C SER A 228 4.54 -18.46 12.16
N HIS A 229 5.61 -18.86 12.84
CA HIS A 229 6.80 -18.05 13.08
C HIS A 229 7.99 -18.46 12.19
N ASP A 230 7.73 -19.09 11.06
CA ASP A 230 8.73 -19.59 10.12
C ASP A 230 8.63 -18.86 8.76
N ASP A 231 9.76 -18.43 8.19
CA ASP A 231 9.81 -17.84 6.84
C ASP A 231 9.48 -18.87 5.76
N LEU A 232 9.84 -20.14 5.94
CA LEU A 232 9.43 -21.21 5.01
C LEU A 232 7.91 -21.38 4.93
N HIS A 233 7.15 -20.95 5.95
CA HIS A 233 5.69 -20.91 5.88
C HIS A 233 5.21 -19.90 4.84
N PHE A 234 5.83 -18.73 4.74
CA PHE A 234 5.51 -17.75 3.70
C PHE A 234 6.04 -18.17 2.33
N VAL A 235 7.21 -18.83 2.26
CA VAL A 235 7.68 -19.44 1.01
C VAL A 235 6.66 -20.48 0.49
N ALA A 236 6.17 -21.36 1.37
CA ALA A 236 5.15 -22.34 1.03
C ALA A 236 3.86 -21.66 0.53
N TYR A 237 3.47 -20.53 1.11
CA TYR A 237 2.34 -19.72 0.64
C TYR A 237 2.54 -19.23 -0.78
N PHE A 238 3.69 -18.60 -1.08
CA PHE A 238 3.99 -18.11 -2.42
C PHE A 238 4.01 -19.26 -3.45
N ILE A 239 4.67 -20.37 -3.12
CA ILE A 239 4.70 -21.58 -3.96
C ILE A 239 3.29 -22.13 -4.19
N ALA A 240 2.47 -22.23 -3.14
CA ALA A 240 1.12 -22.76 -3.24
C ALA A 240 0.23 -21.91 -4.16
N CYS A 241 0.29 -20.59 -4.02
CA CYS A 241 -0.42 -19.64 -4.87
C CYS A 241 0.02 -19.72 -6.33
N LEU A 242 1.34 -19.74 -6.59
CA LEU A 242 1.87 -19.88 -7.94
C LEU A 242 1.49 -21.21 -8.59
N ASN A 243 1.51 -22.32 -7.83
CA ASN A 243 1.09 -23.61 -8.35
C ASN A 243 -0.40 -23.67 -8.63
N LYS A 244 -1.24 -23.08 -7.76
CA LYS A 244 -2.68 -22.98 -8.01
C LYS A 244 -2.94 -22.20 -9.30
N LEU A 245 -2.29 -21.05 -9.46
CA LEU A 245 -2.36 -20.24 -10.67
C LEU A 245 -1.93 -21.05 -11.90
N ALA A 246 -0.80 -21.76 -11.82
CA ALA A 246 -0.32 -22.60 -12.91
C ALA A 246 -1.26 -23.76 -13.28
N ASP A 247 -2.11 -24.20 -12.35
CA ASP A 247 -3.09 -25.28 -12.53
C ASP A 247 -4.44 -24.77 -13.08
N THR A 248 -4.61 -23.46 -13.32
CA THR A 248 -5.89 -22.84 -13.73
C THR A 248 -5.86 -22.09 -15.08
N PRO A 249 -5.33 -22.69 -16.17
CA PRO A 249 -4.96 -22.01 -17.43
C PRO A 249 -6.01 -21.12 -18.10
N ASP A 250 -7.30 -21.44 -17.94
CA ASP A 250 -8.37 -20.76 -18.66
C ASP A 250 -8.99 -19.58 -17.88
N THR A 251 -8.43 -19.24 -16.71
CA THR A 251 -8.94 -18.16 -15.86
C THR A 251 -8.26 -16.84 -16.25
N ASN A 252 -9.03 -15.81 -16.61
CA ASN A 252 -8.46 -14.47 -16.80
C ASN A 252 -8.12 -13.81 -15.45
N SER A 253 -7.38 -12.70 -15.47
CA SER A 253 -6.85 -12.04 -14.28
C SER A 253 -7.93 -11.54 -13.30
N ILE A 254 -9.06 -11.03 -13.82
CA ILE A 254 -10.14 -10.53 -12.97
C ILE A 254 -10.97 -11.65 -12.37
N ASP A 255 -11.22 -12.74 -13.10
CA ASP A 255 -11.90 -13.91 -12.57
C ASP A 255 -11.04 -14.61 -11.53
N TRP A 256 -9.72 -14.69 -11.75
CA TRP A 256 -8.74 -15.16 -10.77
C TRP A 256 -8.80 -14.31 -9.48
N TYR A 257 -8.86 -12.99 -9.61
CA TYR A 257 -8.99 -12.08 -8.47
C TYR A 257 -10.32 -12.28 -7.72
N ASN A 258 -11.43 -12.39 -8.44
CA ASN A 258 -12.76 -12.53 -7.84
C ASN A 258 -12.95 -13.84 -7.08
N GLN A 259 -12.25 -14.93 -7.45
CA GLN A 259 -12.26 -16.19 -6.70
C GLN A 259 -11.70 -16.06 -5.28
N GLN A 260 -10.93 -15.01 -4.98
CA GLN A 260 -10.23 -14.84 -3.70
C GLN A 260 -11.01 -14.02 -2.67
N ILE A 261 -12.05 -13.31 -3.11
CA ILE A 261 -12.78 -12.32 -2.31
C ILE A 261 -14.22 -12.78 -2.13
N SER A 262 -14.64 -12.87 -0.87
CA SER A 262 -16.03 -13.11 -0.53
C SER A 262 -16.85 -11.82 -0.62
N ARG A 263 -18.02 -11.91 -1.26
CA ARG A 263 -19.03 -10.85 -1.26
C ARG A 263 -19.97 -11.03 -0.06
N GLY A 264 -20.30 -9.93 0.60
CA GLY A 264 -20.97 -9.95 1.92
C GLY A 264 -22.32 -10.69 1.94
N ASN A 265 -23.08 -10.61 0.85
CA ASN A 265 -24.44 -11.18 0.76
C ASN A 265 -24.59 -12.29 -0.29
N ASP A 266 -23.48 -12.80 -0.84
CA ASP A 266 -23.48 -13.85 -1.86
C ASP A 266 -22.82 -15.12 -1.31
N GLY A 267 -23.65 -16.08 -0.93
CA GLY A 267 -23.21 -17.35 -0.36
C GLY A 267 -22.30 -18.15 -1.31
N ALA A 268 -22.54 -18.08 -2.63
CA ALA A 268 -21.70 -18.78 -3.60
C ALA A 268 -20.31 -18.13 -3.68
N SER A 269 -20.23 -16.80 -3.65
CA SER A 269 -18.94 -16.09 -3.57
C SER A 269 -18.18 -16.40 -2.28
N GLN A 270 -18.89 -16.52 -1.14
CA GLN A 270 -18.26 -16.89 0.13
C GLN A 270 -17.70 -18.30 0.12
N GLU A 271 -18.46 -19.26 -0.43
CA GLU A 271 -18.02 -20.64 -0.60
C GLU A 271 -16.83 -20.74 -1.56
N ASN A 272 -16.90 -20.09 -2.73
CA ASN A 272 -15.81 -20.04 -3.69
C ASN A 272 -14.51 -19.48 -3.08
N ALA A 273 -14.60 -18.36 -2.35
CA ALA A 273 -13.44 -17.77 -1.68
C ALA A 273 -12.87 -18.70 -0.60
N ARG A 274 -13.73 -19.37 0.15
CA ARG A 274 -13.31 -20.35 1.14
C ARG A 274 -12.59 -21.54 0.49
N GLU A 275 -13.19 -22.13 -0.55
CA GLU A 275 -12.60 -23.26 -1.28
C GLU A 275 -11.25 -22.89 -1.91
N PHE A 276 -11.15 -21.69 -2.49
CA PHE A 276 -9.89 -21.18 -3.02
C PHE A 276 -8.79 -21.19 -1.95
N TRP A 277 -9.06 -20.58 -0.80
CA TRP A 277 -8.07 -20.45 0.28
C TRP A 277 -7.80 -21.78 1.00
N ASP A 278 -8.79 -22.67 1.09
CA ASP A 278 -8.60 -24.02 1.62
C ASP A 278 -7.68 -24.86 0.71
N ASP A 279 -7.80 -24.75 -0.62
CA ASP A 279 -6.87 -25.39 -1.55
C ASP A 279 -5.44 -24.86 -1.37
N ILE A 280 -5.25 -23.53 -1.28
CA ILE A 280 -3.93 -22.95 -0.99
C ILE A 280 -3.37 -23.50 0.33
N ARG A 281 -4.16 -23.53 1.40
CA ARG A 281 -3.75 -24.08 2.70
C ARG A 281 -3.33 -25.55 2.59
N LEU A 282 -4.10 -26.38 1.89
CA LEU A 282 -3.77 -27.80 1.69
C LEU A 282 -2.47 -27.98 0.91
N ARG A 283 -2.24 -27.14 -0.11
CA ARG A 283 -0.98 -27.11 -0.87
C ARG A 283 0.19 -26.72 0.02
N MET A 284 0.04 -25.71 0.86
CA MET A 284 1.05 -25.31 1.85
C MET A 284 1.40 -26.47 2.80
N GLU A 285 0.40 -27.13 3.37
CA GLU A 285 0.59 -28.29 4.27
C GLU A 285 1.33 -29.46 3.60
N LYS A 286 1.09 -29.68 2.29
CA LYS A 286 1.84 -30.67 1.52
C LYS A 286 3.30 -30.24 1.33
N LEU A 287 3.53 -28.97 1.00
CA LEU A 287 4.87 -28.41 0.76
C LEU A 287 5.74 -28.43 2.02
N LYS A 288 5.17 -28.12 3.19
CA LYS A 288 5.89 -28.13 4.48
C LYS A 288 6.61 -29.43 4.80
N ARG A 289 6.18 -30.55 4.21
CA ARG A 289 6.80 -31.87 4.44
C ARG A 289 8.13 -32.04 3.73
N SER A 290 8.40 -31.24 2.70
CA SER A 290 9.57 -31.37 1.82
C SER A 290 10.34 -30.08 1.60
N LEU A 291 9.73 -28.93 1.90
CA LEU A 291 10.35 -27.62 1.75
C LEU A 291 11.40 -27.43 2.83
N THR A 292 12.60 -27.03 2.42
CA THR A 292 13.73 -26.69 3.29
C THR A 292 14.42 -25.46 2.73
N ASP A 293 15.23 -24.76 3.54
CA ASP A 293 15.99 -23.60 3.08
C ASP A 293 16.83 -23.92 1.83
N GLY A 294 17.41 -25.13 1.76
CA GLY A 294 18.24 -25.56 0.64
C GLY A 294 17.50 -25.81 -0.68
N ASN A 295 16.16 -25.89 -0.67
CA ASN A 295 15.35 -26.08 -1.89
C ASN A 295 14.26 -25.02 -2.09
N ALA A 296 14.11 -24.08 -1.15
CA ALA A 296 13.06 -23.07 -1.12
C ALA A 296 13.05 -22.22 -2.40
N SER A 297 14.18 -21.59 -2.73
CA SER A 297 14.29 -20.71 -3.89
C SER A 297 14.09 -21.46 -5.21
N ALA A 298 14.69 -22.66 -5.36
CA ALA A 298 14.52 -23.49 -6.54
C ALA A 298 13.04 -23.90 -6.76
N SER A 299 12.35 -24.28 -5.68
CA SER A 299 10.93 -24.66 -5.73
C SER A 299 10.03 -23.48 -6.07
N LEU A 300 10.35 -22.30 -5.54
CA LEU A 300 9.65 -21.05 -5.83
C LEU A 300 9.83 -20.63 -7.28
N ARG A 301 11.07 -20.64 -7.78
CA ARG A 301 11.40 -20.36 -9.19
C ARG A 301 10.69 -21.32 -10.12
N GLN A 302 10.72 -22.62 -9.85
CA GLN A 302 10.02 -23.62 -10.66
C GLN A 302 8.52 -23.34 -10.73
N SER A 303 7.90 -23.00 -9.60
CA SER A 303 6.46 -22.69 -9.52
C SER A 303 6.11 -21.41 -10.28
N TYR A 304 6.97 -20.38 -10.19
CA TYR A 304 6.83 -19.13 -10.94
C TYR A 304 6.95 -19.36 -12.45
N GLU A 305 7.98 -20.06 -12.92
CA GLU A 305 8.17 -20.40 -14.33
C GLU A 305 7.02 -21.25 -14.88
N ARG A 306 6.44 -22.12 -14.05
CA ARG A 306 5.26 -22.90 -14.41
C ARG A 306 4.04 -21.98 -14.60
N ALA A 307 3.78 -21.06 -13.66
CA ALA A 307 2.71 -20.08 -13.77
C ALA A 307 2.86 -19.19 -15.03
N LEU A 308 4.07 -18.71 -15.33
CA LEU A 308 4.35 -17.93 -16.53
C LEU A 308 4.15 -18.70 -17.84
N ARG A 309 4.37 -20.02 -17.85
CA ARG A 309 4.13 -20.87 -19.03
C ARG A 309 2.65 -21.13 -19.26
N THR A 310 1.88 -21.30 -18.19
CA THR A 310 0.45 -21.58 -18.25
C THR A 310 -0.33 -20.47 -18.94
N TYR A 311 0.09 -19.22 -18.79
CA TYR A 311 -0.59 -18.08 -19.40
C TYR A 311 0.31 -17.36 -20.41
N PRO A 312 0.39 -17.80 -21.66
CA PRO A 312 1.13 -17.08 -22.70
C PRO A 312 0.59 -15.66 -22.91
N ASN A 313 -0.68 -15.39 -22.59
CA ASN A 313 -1.26 -14.03 -22.60
C ASN A 313 -0.70 -13.13 -21.48
N ILE A 314 -0.12 -13.68 -20.40
CA ILE A 314 0.70 -12.89 -19.45
C ILE A 314 1.92 -12.27 -20.18
N ARG A 315 2.38 -12.85 -21.31
CA ARG A 315 3.42 -12.26 -22.17
C ARG A 315 2.91 -11.20 -23.15
N ASN A 316 1.59 -11.11 -23.35
CA ASN A 316 0.96 -10.29 -24.39
C ASN A 316 0.00 -9.23 -23.82
N ILE A 317 0.04 -8.96 -22.51
CA ILE A 317 -0.69 -7.80 -21.97
C ILE A 317 -0.02 -6.56 -22.58
N PRO A 318 -0.76 -5.65 -23.23
CA PRO A 318 -0.21 -4.43 -23.80
C PRO A 318 0.10 -3.45 -22.66
N LEU A 319 1.01 -3.83 -21.76
CA LEU A 319 1.63 -2.93 -20.81
C LEU A 319 2.83 -2.27 -21.50
N PRO A 320 3.13 -0.99 -21.20
CA PRO A 320 4.20 -0.25 -21.85
C PRO A 320 5.57 -0.96 -21.79
N LYS A 321 5.79 -1.85 -20.80
CA LYS A 321 7.09 -2.49 -20.56
C LYS A 321 7.09 -4.01 -20.26
N ASN A 322 5.94 -4.70 -20.20
CA ASN A 322 5.84 -6.18 -20.09
C ASN A 322 6.39 -6.85 -18.80
N ILE A 323 6.56 -6.12 -17.68
CA ILE A 323 7.27 -6.65 -16.49
C ILE A 323 6.32 -7.19 -15.42
N LEU A 324 5.36 -6.40 -14.94
CA LEU A 324 4.48 -6.83 -13.85
C LEU A 324 3.35 -7.75 -14.33
N ARG A 325 3.44 -9.01 -13.93
CA ARG A 325 2.59 -10.10 -14.41
C ARG A 325 1.77 -10.75 -13.31
N ILE A 326 2.42 -10.95 -12.18
CA ILE A 326 1.88 -11.56 -10.98
C ILE A 326 2.21 -10.62 -9.83
N CYS A 327 1.20 -10.24 -9.05
CA CYS A 327 1.36 -9.34 -7.93
C CYS A 327 0.79 -9.98 -6.66
N PHE A 328 1.62 -10.14 -5.63
CA PHE A 328 1.14 -10.54 -4.31
C PHE A 328 0.76 -9.29 -3.53
N VAL A 329 -0.49 -9.24 -3.06
CA VAL A 329 -1.03 -8.12 -2.31
C VAL A 329 -1.41 -8.56 -0.92
N PHE A 330 -0.79 -7.93 0.08
CA PHE A 330 -1.21 -8.02 1.48
C PHE A 330 -1.92 -6.72 1.87
N ASP A 331 -3.25 -6.75 1.97
CA ASP A 331 -4.06 -5.61 2.43
C ASP A 331 -4.32 -5.68 3.93
N GLU A 332 -4.56 -4.53 4.57
CA GLU A 332 -4.74 -4.39 6.02
C GLU A 332 -3.60 -5.07 6.81
N ALA A 333 -2.38 -4.99 6.27
CA ALA A 333 -1.19 -5.68 6.74
C ALA A 333 -0.62 -5.17 8.07
N ARG A 334 -1.35 -4.29 8.78
CA ARG A 334 -0.96 -3.74 10.08
C ARG A 334 -0.69 -4.83 11.13
N CYS A 335 -1.37 -5.97 11.01
CA CYS A 335 -1.18 -7.11 11.92
C CYS A 335 0.15 -7.83 11.72
N LEU A 336 0.88 -7.54 10.64
CA LEU A 336 2.25 -8.03 10.47
C LEU A 336 3.24 -7.23 11.33
N LEU A 337 2.92 -5.97 11.64
CA LEU A 337 3.79 -5.09 12.42
C LEU A 337 3.75 -5.44 13.92
N PRO A 338 4.85 -5.21 14.65
CA PRO A 338 4.89 -5.42 16.09
C PRO A 338 3.82 -4.59 16.82
N ILE A 339 3.09 -5.21 17.74
CA ILE A 339 2.19 -4.47 18.64
C ILE A 339 3.06 -3.80 19.70
N THR A 340 3.19 -2.48 19.65
CA THR A 340 3.84 -1.69 20.70
C THR A 340 2.91 -1.54 21.91
N GLU A 341 2.52 -2.63 22.56
CA GLU A 341 1.81 -2.54 23.84
C GLU A 341 2.81 -2.54 25.00
N LYS A 342 2.80 -1.44 25.75
CA LYS A 342 3.40 -1.33 27.09
C LYS A 342 2.63 -2.23 28.05
N SER A 343 2.92 -3.53 28.07
CA SER A 343 2.59 -4.36 29.23
C SER A 343 3.55 -5.55 29.29
N GLY A 344 4.09 -5.77 30.49
CA GLY A 344 5.15 -6.72 30.76
C GLY A 344 4.73 -8.17 30.55
N SER A 345 5.75 -8.98 30.23
CA SER A 345 5.77 -10.45 30.23
C SER A 345 4.65 -11.16 29.46
N GLU A 346 4.83 -11.25 28.13
CA GLU A 346 4.36 -12.32 27.19
C GLU A 346 4.41 -11.85 25.71
N THR A 347 4.88 -10.62 25.45
CA THR A 347 4.80 -9.95 24.14
C THR A 347 6.01 -10.15 23.21
N ALA A 348 7.01 -10.96 23.58
CA ALA A 348 8.19 -11.20 22.75
C ALA A 348 7.91 -12.07 21.51
N ASP A 349 6.96 -13.02 21.58
CA ASP A 349 6.69 -13.99 20.51
C ASP A 349 5.77 -13.48 19.39
N LYS A 350 5.07 -12.35 19.58
CA LYS A 350 4.06 -11.87 18.62
C LYS A 350 4.64 -11.11 17.41
N ASN A 351 5.96 -10.97 17.30
CA ASN A 351 6.61 -9.97 16.44
C ASN A 351 7.40 -10.50 15.23
N LEU A 352 7.16 -11.74 14.78
CA LEU A 352 7.91 -12.33 13.66
C LEU A 352 7.21 -12.35 12.30
N ALA A 353 5.88 -12.12 12.21
CA ALA A 353 5.16 -12.36 10.95
C ALA A 353 5.64 -11.47 9.78
N PHE A 354 5.78 -10.15 9.97
CA PHE A 354 6.35 -9.28 8.93
C PHE A 354 7.80 -9.63 8.61
N TYR A 355 8.60 -9.92 9.64
CA TYR A 355 10.01 -10.26 9.49
C TYR A 355 10.20 -11.55 8.68
N ASN A 356 9.41 -12.58 8.97
CA ASN A 356 9.44 -13.86 8.27
C ASN A 356 8.89 -13.75 6.85
N MET A 357 7.81 -12.99 6.65
CA MET A 357 7.33 -12.70 5.31
C MET A 357 8.42 -12.00 4.50
N ARG A 358 9.10 -11.00 5.06
CA ARG A 358 10.23 -10.32 4.41
C ARG A 358 11.37 -11.27 4.09
N ARG A 359 11.78 -12.12 5.03
CA ARG A 359 12.81 -13.14 4.78
C ARG A 359 12.42 -14.10 3.66
N ALA A 360 11.15 -14.51 3.61
CA ALA A 360 10.65 -15.35 2.54
C ALA A 360 10.80 -14.71 1.15
N LEU A 361 10.76 -13.37 1.05
CA LEU A 361 10.95 -12.65 -0.21
C LEU A 361 12.37 -12.82 -0.79
N VAL A 362 13.37 -13.10 0.05
CA VAL A 362 14.76 -13.32 -0.40
C VAL A 362 14.86 -14.55 -1.32
N HIS A 363 13.95 -15.51 -1.16
CA HIS A 363 13.92 -16.73 -1.99
C HIS A 363 13.42 -16.53 -3.42
N PHE A 364 12.87 -15.36 -3.76
CA PHE A 364 12.47 -15.07 -5.15
C PHE A 364 13.66 -14.85 -6.09
N ASP A 365 14.90 -14.91 -5.59
CA ASP A 365 16.09 -14.41 -6.29
C ASP A 365 17.32 -15.34 -6.22
N ASP A 366 17.11 -16.64 -6.41
CA ASP A 366 18.23 -17.51 -6.81
C ASP A 366 18.44 -17.38 -8.33
N LYS A 367 19.43 -16.55 -8.70
CA LYS A 367 19.99 -16.47 -10.05
C LYS A 367 20.52 -17.82 -10.51
#